data_AF-A0A8S2RYE2-F1
#
_entry.id   AF-A0A8S2RYE2-F1
#
_cell.length_a   1.000
_cell.length_b   1.000
_cell.length_c   1.000
_cell.angle_alpha   90.00
_cell.angle_beta   90.00
_cell.angle_gamma   90.00
#
_symmetry.space_group_name_H-M   'P 1'
#
loop_
_entity.id
_entity.type
_entity.pdbx_description
1 polymer ?
#
loop_
_entity_poly.entity_id
_entity_poly.type
_entity_poly.pdbx_seq_one_letter_code
_entity_poly.pdbx_strand_id
1 'polypeptide(L)'
;AAVQPKLTSAAKEHIIGLYKQLRLRETSSSSTGRVSLSSTPITVRQLESLIRLSEAVAKMYCQEDIEIKHVQEAYRLLSKAIIHVDQPDIDLNEYNRPTVTDEP
;
A
#
# COMPACT_ATOMS: atom_id res chain seq x y z
N ALA A 1 -13.28 29.58 8.39
CA ALA A 1 -11.81 29.60 8.20
C ALA A 1 -11.37 28.23 7.71
N ALA A 2 -10.45 28.14 6.76
CA ALA A 2 -9.90 26.85 6.35
C ALA A 2 -8.93 26.36 7.44
N VAL A 3 -9.28 25.25 8.10
CA VAL A 3 -8.40 24.65 9.12
C VAL A 3 -7.15 24.09 8.42
N GLN A 4 -5.97 24.40 8.95
CA GLN A 4 -4.69 23.85 8.49
C GLN A 4 -4.10 22.98 9.61
N PRO A 5 -4.46 21.68 9.66
CA PRO A 5 -4.06 20.84 10.77
C PRO A 5 -2.55 20.64 10.83
N LYS A 6 -1.98 20.62 12.03
CA LYS A 6 -0.54 20.42 12.25
C LYS A 6 -0.26 19.02 12.77
N LEU A 7 0.85 18.44 12.32
CA LEU A 7 1.26 17.12 12.75
C LEU A 7 1.79 17.17 14.19
N THR A 8 1.15 16.42 15.09
CA THR A 8 1.67 16.23 16.46
C THR A 8 2.93 15.36 16.43
N SER A 9 3.83 15.52 17.40
CA SER A 9 5.04 14.69 17.50
C SER A 9 4.72 13.20 17.57
N ALA A 10 3.67 12.83 18.30
CA ALA A 10 3.22 11.44 18.42
C ALA A 10 2.70 10.89 17.08
N ALA A 11 1.91 11.66 16.33
CA ALA A 11 1.46 11.26 14.99
C ALA A 11 2.63 11.12 14.00
N LYS A 12 3.63 12.01 14.09
CA LYS A 12 4.85 11.94 13.28
C LYS A 12 5.62 10.63 13.51
N GLU A 13 5.88 10.27 14.76
CA GLU A 13 6.54 9.02 15.10
C GLU A 13 5.73 7.81 14.60
N HIS A 14 4.41 7.87 14.73
CA HIS A 14 3.52 6.83 14.24
C HIS A 14 3.59 6.65 12.72
N ILE A 15 3.56 7.74 11.95
CA ILE A 15 3.71 7.72 10.48
C ILE A 15 5.06 7.06 10.09
N ILE A 16 6.14 7.40 10.78
CA ILE A 16 7.47 6.82 10.51
C ILE A 16 7.45 5.31 10.76
N GLY A 17 6.85 4.86 11.85
CA GLY A 17 6.68 3.44 12.17
C GLY A 17 5.90 2.69 11.09
N LEU A 18 4.75 3.22 10.69
CA LEU A 18 3.90 2.64 9.65
C LEU A 18 4.62 2.57 8.29
N TYR A 19 5.34 3.61 7.90
CA TYR A 19 6.09 3.60 6.63
C TYR A 19 7.20 2.56 6.62
N LYS A 20 7.95 2.42 7.72
CA LYS A 20 8.96 1.34 7.87
C LYS A 20 8.31 -0.03 7.69
N GLN A 21 7.21 -0.30 8.40
CA GLN A 21 6.47 -1.57 8.28
C GLN A 21 6.01 -1.85 6.85
N LEU A 22 5.46 -0.83 6.17
CA LEU A 22 4.94 -0.95 4.81
C LEU A 22 6.05 -1.30 3.80
N ARG A 23 7.27 -0.78 4.03
CA ARG A 23 8.46 -1.10 3.23
C ARG A 23 9.05 -2.47 3.53
N LEU A 24 9.10 -2.89 4.80
CA LEU A 24 9.50 -4.25 5.17
C LEU A 24 8.57 -5.31 4.56
N ARG A 25 7.25 -5.06 4.58
CA ARG A 25 6.25 -5.96 4.00
C ARG A 25 6.51 -6.21 2.51
N GLU A 26 6.77 -5.16 1.74
CA GLU A 26 7.10 -5.26 0.32
C GLU A 26 8.32 -6.15 0.05
N THR A 27 9.40 -5.98 0.83
CA THR A 27 10.61 -6.81 0.73
C THR A 27 10.39 -8.25 1.19
N SER A 28 9.50 -8.46 2.16
CA SER A 28 9.21 -9.82 2.67
C SER A 28 8.41 -10.63 1.65
N SER A 29 7.48 -9.99 0.95
CA SER A 29 6.67 -10.62 -0.12
C SER A 29 7.50 -11.09 -1.31
N SER A 30 8.73 -10.58 -1.48
CA SER A 30 9.64 -10.97 -2.56
C SER A 30 10.55 -12.17 -2.20
N SER A 31 10.53 -12.64 -0.95
CA SER A 31 11.43 -13.70 -0.46
C SER A 31 10.94 -15.14 -0.75
N THR A 32 9.68 -15.34 -1.11
CA THR A 32 9.11 -16.67 -1.42
C THR A 32 9.29 -17.09 -2.88
N GLY A 33 10.08 -16.36 -3.69
CA GLY A 33 10.16 -16.56 -5.14
C GLY A 33 8.87 -16.21 -5.91
N ARG A 34 7.78 -15.91 -5.17
CA ARG A 34 6.51 -15.42 -5.69
C ARG A 34 6.66 -13.92 -5.88
N VAL A 35 6.70 -13.48 -7.13
CA VAL A 35 6.63 -12.05 -7.43
C VAL A 35 5.18 -11.63 -7.27
N SER A 36 4.72 -11.40 -6.04
CA SER A 36 3.51 -10.63 -5.79
C SER A 36 3.81 -9.19 -6.21
N LEU A 37 3.78 -8.94 -7.51
CA LEU A 37 3.89 -7.61 -8.10
C LEU A 37 2.66 -6.84 -7.63
N SER A 38 2.73 -6.20 -6.46
CA SER A 38 1.88 -5.03 -6.27
C SER A 38 2.22 -4.10 -7.43
N SER A 39 1.21 -3.71 -8.21
CA SER A 39 1.40 -2.96 -9.46
C SER A 39 2.10 -1.60 -9.27
N THR A 40 2.44 -1.22 -8.02
CA THR A 40 3.13 0.02 -7.70
C THR A 40 4.10 -0.18 -6.53
N PRO A 41 5.41 0.06 -6.71
CA PRO A 41 6.36 -0.04 -5.62
C PRO A 41 6.09 0.98 -4.51
N ILE A 42 6.38 0.59 -3.28
CA ILE A 42 6.28 1.42 -2.09
C ILE A 42 7.43 2.43 -2.09
N THR A 43 7.09 3.68 -2.45
CA THR A 43 8.04 4.79 -2.51
C THR A 43 7.66 5.90 -1.53
N VAL A 44 8.48 6.95 -1.47
CA VAL A 44 8.19 8.18 -0.70
C VAL A 44 6.86 8.83 -1.10
N ARG A 45 6.34 8.57 -2.32
CA ARG A 45 5.00 9.03 -2.72
C ARG A 45 3.90 8.47 -1.83
N GLN A 46 4.04 7.23 -1.35
CA GLN A 46 3.08 6.62 -0.44
C GLN A 46 3.11 7.26 0.95
N LEU A 47 4.30 7.66 1.41
CA LEU A 47 4.45 8.44 2.65
C LEU A 47 3.76 9.81 2.53
N GLU A 48 4.00 10.52 1.43
CA GLU A 48 3.33 11.81 1.20
C GLU A 48 1.81 11.68 1.10
N SER A 49 1.32 10.63 0.42
CA SER A 49 -0.10 10.33 0.33
C SER A 49 -0.70 10.05 1.70
N LEU A 50 -0.01 9.30 2.56
CA LEU A 50 -0.44 9.05 3.94
C LEU A 50 -0.56 10.36 4.74
N ILE A 51 0.40 11.27 4.62
CA ILE A 51 0.37 12.58 5.29
C ILE A 51 -0.81 13.42 4.79
N ARG A 52 -0.98 13.53 3.47
CA ARG A 52 -2.11 14.28 2.86
C ARG A 52 -3.47 13.72 3.26
N LEU A 53 -3.62 12.40 3.31
CA LEU A 53 -4.84 11.74 3.80
C LEU A 53 -5.08 12.03 5.28
N SER A 54 -4.03 11.98 6.12
CA SER A 54 -4.15 12.27 7.56
C SER A 54 -4.60 13.71 7.81
N GLU A 55 -4.09 14.67 7.04
CA GLU A 55 -4.55 16.06 7.05
C GLU A 55 -6.01 16.20 6.60
N ALA A 56 -6.41 15.51 5.52
CA ALA A 56 -7.78 15.55 5.02
C ALA A 56 -8.78 14.99 6.05
N VAL A 57 -8.42 13.90 6.74
CA VAL A 57 -9.22 13.33 7.82
C VAL A 57 -9.35 14.32 8.99
N ALA A 58 -8.26 14.93 9.42
CA ALA A 58 -8.30 15.95 10.49
C ALA A 58 -9.15 17.18 10.09
N LYS A 59 -9.06 17.63 8.83
CA LYS A 59 -9.90 18.71 8.27
C LYS A 59 -11.38 18.33 8.28
N MET A 60 -11.72 17.08 7.97
CA MET A 60 -13.11 16.59 7.99
C MET A 60 -13.72 16.66 9.40
N TYR A 61 -12.90 16.43 10.43
CA TYR A 61 -13.30 16.58 11.83
C TYR A 61 -13.14 18.00 12.38
N CYS A 62 -12.77 18.98 11.55
CA CYS A 62 -12.49 20.36 11.96
C CYS A 62 -11.44 20.48 13.09
N GLN A 63 -10.48 19.54 13.17
CA GLN A 63 -9.42 19.56 14.18
C GLN A 63 -8.18 20.29 13.68
N GLU A 64 -7.56 21.10 14.55
CA GLU A 64 -6.31 21.82 14.25
C GLU A 64 -5.05 20.94 14.38
N ASP A 65 -5.19 19.77 14.99
CA ASP A 65 -4.08 18.85 15.22
C ASP A 65 -4.35 17.48 14.57
N ILE A 66 -3.31 16.95 13.93
CA ILE A 66 -3.31 15.59 13.40
C ILE A 66 -2.84 14.67 14.53
N GLU A 67 -3.81 14.00 15.15
CA GLU A 67 -3.60 12.94 16.13
C GLU A 67 -3.39 11.57 15.47
N ILE A 68 -2.93 10.60 16.26
CA ILE A 68 -2.70 9.20 15.82
C ILE A 68 -3.94 8.59 15.18
N LYS A 69 -5.14 8.88 15.71
CA LYS A 69 -6.42 8.36 15.18
C LYS A 69 -6.65 8.73 13.71
N HIS A 70 -6.24 9.93 13.29
CA HIS A 70 -6.36 10.38 11.89
C HIS A 70 -5.41 9.61 10.97
N VAL A 71 -4.19 9.37 11.46
CA VAL A 71 -3.17 8.59 10.75
C VAL A 71 -3.61 7.14 10.59
N GLN A 72 -4.19 6.53 11.62
CA GLN A 72 -4.69 5.15 11.57
C GLN A 72 -5.78 5.00 10.52
N GLU A 73 -6.72 5.94 10.45
CA GLU A 73 -7.79 5.90 9.46
C GLU A 73 -7.25 6.13 8.03
N ALA A 74 -6.33 7.08 7.85
CA ALA A 74 -5.63 7.29 6.59
C ALA A 74 -4.85 6.04 6.14
N TYR A 75 -4.16 5.36 7.06
CA TYR A 75 -3.42 4.14 6.80
C TYR A 75 -4.33 2.97 6.42
N ARG A 76 -5.49 2.85 7.08
CA ARG A 76 -6.52 1.86 6.75
C ARG A 76 -7.00 2.02 5.31
N LEU A 77 -7.22 3.26 4.86
CA LEU A 77 -7.61 3.57 3.48
C LEU A 77 -6.47 3.26 2.50
N LEU A 78 -5.26 3.73 2.80
CA LEU A 78 -4.08 3.52 1.96
C LEU A 78 -3.78 2.02 1.77
N SER A 79 -3.85 1.23 2.84
CA SER A 79 -3.59 -0.21 2.81
C SER A 79 -4.58 -0.97 1.93
N LYS A 80 -5.85 -0.50 1.86
CA LYS A 80 -6.86 -1.07 0.96
C LYS A 80 -6.70 -0.61 -0.49
N ALA A 81 -6.15 0.59 -0.70
CA ALA A 81 -5.91 1.12 -2.05
C ALA A 81 -4.70 0.47 -2.74
N ILE A 82 -3.77 -0.11 -1.97
CA ILE A 82 -2.66 -0.91 -2.51
C ILE A 82 -3.23 -2.28 -2.94
N ILE A 83 -3.68 -2.37 -4.19
CA ILE A 83 -4.20 -3.60 -4.78
C ILE A 83 -3.04 -4.61 -4.91
N HIS A 84 -3.21 -5.75 -4.25
CA HIS A 84 -2.34 -6.89 -4.42
C HIS A 84 -2.90 -7.71 -5.58
N VAL A 85 -2.12 -7.82 -6.66
CA VAL A 85 -2.50 -8.68 -7.78
C VAL A 85 -1.89 -10.04 -7.50
N ASP A 86 -2.70 -10.95 -6.97
CA ASP A 86 -2.37 -12.37 -6.95
C ASP A 86 -2.46 -12.87 -8.39
N GLN A 87 -1.32 -12.97 -9.07
CA GLN A 87 -1.27 -13.65 -10.37
C GLN A 87 -1.34 -15.16 -10.13
N PRO A 88 -2.27 -15.87 -10.79
CA PRO A 88 -2.26 -17.33 -10.77
C PRO A 88 -0.97 -17.85 -11.41
N ASP A 89 -0.49 -18.99 -10.92
CA ASP A 89 0.72 -19.61 -11.46
C ASP A 89 0.55 -19.90 -12.96
N ILE A 90 1.52 -19.47 -13.78
CA ILE A 90 1.56 -19.81 -15.21
C ILE A 90 2.26 -21.17 -15.31
N ASP A 91 1.51 -22.24 -15.59
CA ASP A 91 2.10 -23.55 -15.86
C ASP A 91 2.73 -23.57 -17.26
N LEU A 92 4.03 -23.32 -17.32
CA LEU A 92 4.80 -23.33 -18.57
C LEU A 92 4.90 -24.73 -19.20
N ASN A 93 4.55 -25.81 -18.47
CA ASN A 93 4.57 -27.17 -19.02
C ASN A 93 3.37 -27.44 -19.94
N GLU A 94 2.27 -26.68 -19.80
CA GLU A 94 1.09 -26.82 -20.67
C GLU A 94 1.41 -26.47 -22.13
N TYR A 95 2.34 -25.54 -22.36
CA TYR A 95 2.77 -25.10 -23.69
C TYR A 95 3.56 -26.15 -24.48
N ASN A 96 4.08 -27.18 -23.80
CA ASN A 96 4.85 -28.26 -24.41
C ASN A 96 4.02 -29.55 -24.58
N ARG A 97 2.71 -29.49 -24.34
CA ARG A 97 1.81 -30.59 -24.72
C ARG A 97 1.81 -30.66 -26.25
N PRO A 98 2.22 -31.79 -26.86
CA PRO A 98 2.09 -31.93 -28.31
C PRO A 98 0.62 -31.72 -28.67
N THR A 99 0.35 -30.68 -29.46
CA THR A 99 -0.94 -30.51 -30.10
C THR A 99 -1.15 -31.77 -30.93
N VAL A 100 -2.10 -32.61 -30.53
CA VAL A 100 -2.55 -33.72 -31.37
C VAL A 100 -3.14 -33.06 -32.61
N THR A 101 -2.31 -32.88 -33.64
CA THR A 101 -2.76 -32.60 -34.98
C THR A 101 -3.38 -33.89 -35.45
N ASP A 102 -4.70 -34.02 -35.27
CA ASP A 102 -5.49 -34.92 -36.09
C ASP A 102 -5.37 -34.39 -37.52
N GLU A 103 -4.37 -34.90 -38.26
CA GLU A 103 -4.42 -34.87 -39.72
C GLU A 103 -5.44 -35.92 -40.20
N PRO A 104 -6.20 -35.60 -41.27
CA PRO A 104 -7.40 -36.33 -41.70
C PRO A 104 -7.12 -37.74 -42.27
#